data_AF-A0A382K4B8-F1
#
_entry.id   AF-A0A382K4B8-F1
#
_cell.length_a   1.000
_cell.length_b   1.000
_cell.length_c   1.000
_cell.angle_alpha   90.00
_cell.angle_beta   90.00
_cell.angle_gamma   90.00
#
_symmetry.space_group_name_H-M   'P 1'
#
loop_
_entity.id
_entity.type
_entity.pdbx_description
1 polymer ?
#
loop_
_entity_poly.entity_id
_entity_poly.type
_entity_poly.pdbx_seq_one_letter_code
_entity_poly.pdbx_strand_id
1 'polypeptide(L)'
;LSSDADLAFTQLKLENNHLDLQTVPSFTVDQKLVLDNANEKLTWNDNTELILSGGVQLDTNGSLGWKKPDNLDIGDITLNGGSLTIGDTSAQTFDLNSDIVLQADSAIKFNSGSTLKYSGTALAVGKALTLEGSGQMQNTNSLNLSGANGKLNLSGISLANVKTSAGNSGLSIDNSSTVTDFSVSNLTPVSISSGKNLSGSITINAGGTIQLNATGTLAADSSLAGGTLKVNQSSTVSGEVSIAGNSSIDVTGGRTVIFSDGVINTQNYELTLNNSGTVSFPDNSSGIVLNNADGLLKLQGTGTVQEVQVTTASNAGKGIEVNASGTVSSLIMSVDTELNIASGKTLSGSAELAENKTLKLTGTGTLGSDLSLKGTLVAAVNLAVSGTINVADNSTISIPAQTTLNYSGGNLTIDAYTLTVSGDGT
;
A
#
# COMPACT_ATOMS: atom_id res chain seq x y z
N LEU A 1 9.91 -5.94 -48.49
CA LEU A 1 11.25 -5.71 -49.05
C LEU A 1 12.06 -6.99 -48.90
N SER A 2 12.71 -7.41 -49.99
CA SER A 2 13.58 -8.58 -50.05
C SER A 2 14.88 -8.18 -50.75
N SER A 3 16.02 -8.56 -50.19
CA SER A 3 17.36 -8.29 -50.66
C SER A 3 18.28 -9.41 -50.18
N ASP A 4 19.19 -9.89 -51.04
CA ASP A 4 20.23 -10.84 -50.64
C ASP A 4 21.45 -10.13 -50.03
N ALA A 5 21.45 -8.80 -50.00
CA ALA A 5 22.50 -7.95 -49.45
C ALA A 5 22.00 -7.14 -48.25
N ASP A 6 22.93 -6.78 -47.36
CA ASP A 6 22.71 -5.84 -46.27
C ASP A 6 22.28 -4.48 -46.80
N LEU A 7 21.33 -3.85 -46.10
CA LEU A 7 20.83 -2.53 -46.44
C LEU A 7 21.16 -1.54 -45.33
N ALA A 8 21.84 -0.45 -45.67
CA ALA A 8 22.19 0.61 -44.74
C ALA A 8 21.70 1.96 -45.25
N PHE A 9 21.03 2.70 -44.37
CA PHE A 9 20.48 4.02 -44.65
C PHE A 9 20.93 5.01 -43.59
N THR A 10 21.32 6.22 -44.02
CA THR A 10 21.57 7.30 -43.07
C THR A 10 20.27 7.75 -42.39
N GLN A 11 19.16 7.79 -43.12
CA GLN A 11 17.84 8.18 -42.60
C GLN A 11 16.76 7.36 -43.28
N LEU A 12 15.71 7.03 -42.53
CA LEU A 12 14.49 6.39 -43.03
C LEU A 12 13.28 7.20 -42.59
N LYS A 13 12.36 7.45 -43.54
CA LYS A 13 11.01 7.96 -43.29
C LYS A 13 10.02 7.04 -43.97
N LEU A 14 8.98 6.64 -43.24
CA LEU A 14 7.98 5.72 -43.77
C LEU A 14 6.83 6.45 -44.47
N GLU A 15 6.60 7.73 -44.18
CA GLU A 15 5.62 8.59 -44.88
C GLU A 15 4.24 7.92 -44.94
N ASN A 16 3.72 7.47 -43.80
CA ASN A 16 2.45 6.76 -43.66
C ASN A 16 2.42 5.35 -44.31
N ASN A 17 3.57 4.70 -44.49
CA ASN A 17 3.66 3.34 -45.04
C ASN A 17 4.11 2.31 -44.01
N HIS A 18 3.74 1.05 -44.27
CA HIS A 18 4.28 -0.10 -43.56
C HIS A 18 5.48 -0.68 -44.33
N LEU A 19 6.65 -0.72 -43.69
CA LEU A 19 7.81 -1.43 -44.21
C LEU A 19 7.88 -2.83 -43.59
N ASP A 20 7.70 -3.85 -44.43
CA ASP A 20 7.85 -5.25 -44.08
C ASP A 20 9.15 -5.82 -44.67
N LEU A 21 10.13 -6.15 -43.83
CA LEU A 21 11.42 -6.74 -44.20
C LEU A 21 11.30 -8.27 -44.19
N GLN A 22 11.13 -8.87 -45.37
CA GLN A 22 10.80 -10.28 -45.51
C GLN A 22 12.01 -11.19 -45.63
N THR A 23 13.02 -10.81 -46.41
CA THR A 23 14.27 -11.54 -46.56
C THR A 23 15.37 -10.51 -46.78
N VAL A 24 15.90 -9.95 -45.70
CA VAL A 24 17.02 -9.01 -45.71
C VAL A 24 17.98 -9.49 -44.61
N PRO A 25 19.27 -9.73 -44.88
CA PRO A 25 20.17 -10.24 -43.84
C PRO A 25 20.35 -9.22 -42.70
N SER A 26 20.72 -7.99 -43.03
CA SER A 26 20.80 -6.86 -42.08
C SER A 26 20.14 -5.59 -42.65
N PHE A 27 19.47 -4.83 -41.79
CA PHE A 27 18.88 -3.53 -42.10
C PHE A 27 19.30 -2.49 -41.06
N THR A 28 20.07 -1.49 -41.49
CA THR A 28 20.65 -0.46 -40.61
C THR A 28 20.08 0.92 -40.91
N VAL A 29 19.72 1.66 -39.86
CA VAL A 29 19.39 3.10 -39.93
C VAL A 29 20.25 3.88 -38.92
N ASP A 30 21.10 4.77 -39.41
CA ASP A 30 22.06 5.49 -38.57
C ASP A 30 21.41 6.60 -37.74
N GLN A 31 20.47 7.34 -38.33
CA GLN A 31 19.73 8.40 -37.64
C GLN A 31 18.46 7.87 -36.99
N LYS A 32 17.95 8.63 -36.02
CA LYS A 32 16.71 8.31 -35.30
C LYS A 32 15.56 8.06 -36.28
N LEU A 33 14.99 6.86 -36.20
CA LEU A 33 13.77 6.50 -36.93
C LEU A 33 12.56 7.10 -36.19
N VAL A 34 11.74 7.87 -36.88
CA VAL A 34 10.49 8.41 -36.33
C VAL A 34 9.32 7.64 -36.92
N LEU A 35 8.46 7.11 -36.07
CA LEU A 35 7.20 6.46 -36.44
C LEU A 35 6.07 7.33 -35.88
N ASP A 36 5.43 8.15 -36.73
CA ASP A 36 4.49 9.20 -36.31
C ASP A 36 3.06 9.06 -36.82
N ASN A 37 2.79 7.95 -37.50
CA ASN A 37 1.45 7.62 -37.97
C ASN A 37 1.04 6.20 -37.56
N ALA A 38 -0.27 5.97 -37.48
CA ALA A 38 -0.85 4.66 -37.21
C ALA A 38 -0.47 3.59 -38.26
N ASN A 39 -0.24 4.02 -39.51
CA ASN A 39 0.18 3.09 -40.57
C ASN A 39 1.71 2.94 -40.66
N GLU A 40 2.47 3.77 -39.95
CA GLU A 40 3.93 3.66 -39.93
C GLU A 40 4.35 2.55 -38.98
N LYS A 41 4.75 1.45 -39.60
CA LYS A 41 5.17 0.25 -38.91
C LYS A 41 6.38 -0.34 -39.61
N LEU A 42 7.34 -0.77 -38.82
CA LEU A 42 8.45 -1.61 -39.27
C LEU A 42 8.21 -3.02 -38.76
N THR A 43 8.07 -3.99 -39.67
CA THR A 43 8.15 -5.43 -39.35
C THR A 43 9.35 -6.03 -40.02
N TRP A 44 9.93 -7.02 -39.38
CA TRP A 44 11.05 -7.77 -39.91
C TRP A 44 10.90 -9.25 -39.58
N ASN A 45 11.43 -10.10 -40.45
CA ASN A 45 11.43 -11.53 -40.25
C ASN A 45 12.40 -11.95 -39.12
N ASP A 46 12.31 -13.21 -38.70
CA ASP A 46 13.16 -13.76 -37.64
C ASP A 46 14.65 -13.81 -37.99
N ASN A 47 15.00 -13.75 -39.29
CA ASN A 47 16.37 -13.88 -39.80
C ASN A 47 17.01 -12.52 -40.18
N THR A 48 16.30 -11.41 -40.00
CA THR A 48 16.76 -10.06 -40.31
C THR A 48 17.30 -9.45 -39.03
N GLU A 49 18.56 -9.07 -39.03
CA GLU A 49 19.14 -8.22 -37.99
C GLU A 49 18.72 -6.77 -38.25
N LEU A 50 18.01 -6.16 -37.29
CA LEU A 50 17.61 -4.76 -37.36
C LEU A 50 18.55 -3.93 -36.47
N ILE A 51 19.20 -2.93 -37.06
CA ILE A 51 20.13 -2.04 -36.37
C ILE A 51 19.63 -0.60 -36.47
N LEU A 52 19.17 -0.04 -35.35
CA LEU A 52 18.66 1.33 -35.25
C LEU A 52 19.60 2.15 -34.35
N SER A 53 20.83 2.39 -34.81
CA SER A 53 21.90 3.04 -34.04
C SER A 53 21.52 4.44 -33.52
N GLY A 54 20.73 5.18 -34.29
CA GLY A 54 20.23 6.50 -33.90
C GLY A 54 19.02 6.46 -32.96
N GLY A 55 18.56 5.27 -32.59
CA GLY A 55 17.37 5.05 -31.78
C GLY A 55 16.07 5.15 -32.58
N VAL A 56 14.96 5.11 -31.85
CA VAL A 56 13.60 5.22 -32.39
C VAL A 56 12.77 6.21 -31.59
N GLN A 57 11.89 6.94 -32.26
CA GLN A 57 10.84 7.73 -31.64
C GLN A 57 9.47 7.22 -32.08
N LEU A 58 8.64 6.88 -31.10
CA LEU A 58 7.29 6.38 -31.29
C LEU A 58 6.31 7.50 -30.91
N ASP A 59 5.86 8.25 -31.91
CA ASP A 59 4.87 9.31 -31.74
C ASP A 59 3.46 8.70 -31.67
N THR A 60 2.43 9.56 -31.57
CA THR A 60 1.04 9.09 -31.42
C THR A 60 0.64 8.10 -32.51
N ASN A 61 0.19 6.91 -32.11
CA ASN A 61 -0.11 5.74 -32.96
C ASN A 61 1.09 5.03 -33.60
N GLY A 62 2.30 5.57 -33.51
CA GLY A 62 3.52 4.87 -33.91
C GLY A 62 3.76 3.63 -33.04
N SER A 63 4.27 2.56 -33.65
CA SER A 63 4.57 1.34 -32.90
C SER A 63 5.78 0.58 -33.41
N LEU A 64 6.54 0.02 -32.47
CA LEU A 64 7.62 -0.92 -32.75
C LEU A 64 7.32 -2.26 -32.08
N GLY A 65 7.34 -3.34 -32.86
CA GLY A 65 7.12 -4.70 -32.35
C GLY A 65 8.40 -5.51 -32.33
N TRP A 66 9.01 -5.68 -31.16
CA TRP A 66 10.21 -6.48 -30.96
C TRP A 66 9.84 -7.93 -30.64
N LYS A 67 9.97 -8.79 -31.65
CA LYS A 67 9.46 -10.17 -31.61
C LYS A 67 10.49 -11.22 -31.20
N LYS A 68 11.77 -10.99 -31.49
CA LYS A 68 12.87 -11.91 -31.22
C LYS A 68 14.01 -11.20 -30.49
N PRO A 69 14.51 -11.73 -29.35
CA PRO A 69 15.52 -11.05 -28.56
C PRO A 69 16.81 -10.71 -29.30
N ASP A 70 17.27 -11.63 -30.16
CA ASP A 70 18.63 -11.58 -30.70
C ASP A 70 18.74 -10.85 -32.06
N ASN A 71 17.71 -10.11 -32.48
CA ASN A 71 17.66 -9.52 -33.81
C ASN A 71 17.38 -8.01 -33.85
N LEU A 72 17.55 -7.34 -32.71
CA LEU A 72 17.45 -5.88 -32.61
C LEU A 72 18.65 -5.33 -31.84
N ASP A 73 19.46 -4.53 -32.52
CA ASP A 73 20.38 -3.58 -31.91
C ASP A 73 19.77 -2.18 -32.06
N ILE A 74 19.62 -1.44 -30.97
CA ILE A 74 18.88 -0.18 -30.95
C ILE A 74 19.53 0.82 -30.01
N GLY A 75 19.61 2.07 -30.45
CA GLY A 75 19.88 3.21 -29.57
C GLY A 75 18.68 3.51 -28.66
N ASP A 76 18.56 4.75 -28.21
CA ASP A 76 17.50 5.12 -27.28
C ASP A 76 16.09 4.99 -27.88
N ILE A 77 15.12 4.60 -27.05
CA ILE A 77 13.70 4.52 -27.40
C ILE A 77 12.98 5.72 -26.79
N THR A 78 12.50 6.63 -27.64
CA THR A 78 11.65 7.74 -27.22
C THR A 78 10.17 7.36 -27.37
N LEU A 79 9.45 7.31 -26.25
CA LEU A 79 8.01 7.12 -26.19
C LEU A 79 7.29 8.47 -26.14
N ASN A 80 6.73 8.91 -27.26
CA ASN A 80 6.07 10.20 -27.43
C ASN A 80 4.61 10.05 -27.93
N GLY A 81 3.88 9.12 -27.32
CA GLY A 81 2.47 8.83 -27.67
C GLY A 81 2.27 7.45 -28.28
N GLY A 82 3.35 6.79 -28.68
CA GLY A 82 3.33 5.50 -29.35
C GLY A 82 3.43 4.31 -28.40
N SER A 83 3.68 3.13 -28.99
CA SER A 83 3.79 1.89 -28.21
C SER A 83 4.93 0.97 -28.64
N LEU A 84 5.64 0.45 -27.64
CA LEU A 84 6.60 -0.64 -27.81
C LEU A 84 5.90 -1.97 -27.48
N THR A 85 5.96 -2.94 -28.38
CA THR A 85 5.43 -4.29 -28.14
C THR A 85 6.58 -5.27 -28.00
N ILE A 86 6.58 -6.03 -26.92
CA ILE A 86 7.62 -7.02 -26.56
C ILE A 86 7.03 -8.42 -26.66
N GLY A 87 7.72 -9.29 -27.39
CA GLY A 87 7.33 -10.68 -27.54
C GLY A 87 6.40 -10.94 -28.72
N ASP A 88 6.24 -12.22 -29.02
CA ASP A 88 5.42 -12.74 -30.10
C ASP A 88 4.49 -13.83 -29.56
N THR A 89 4.53 -15.04 -30.11
CA THR A 89 3.61 -16.13 -29.77
C THR A 89 4.06 -16.97 -28.58
N SER A 90 5.31 -16.83 -28.13
CA SER A 90 5.89 -17.57 -27.00
C SER A 90 6.70 -16.66 -26.06
N ALA A 91 6.84 -17.08 -24.80
CA ALA A 91 7.59 -16.36 -23.78
C ALA A 91 9.07 -16.30 -24.14
N GLN A 92 9.63 -15.08 -24.20
CA GLN A 92 11.05 -14.83 -24.46
C GLN A 92 11.58 -13.75 -23.51
N THR A 93 12.89 -13.61 -23.41
CA THR A 93 13.55 -12.55 -22.62
C THR A 93 14.31 -11.62 -23.54
N PHE A 94 14.06 -10.33 -23.40
CA PHE A 94 14.61 -9.25 -24.23
C PHE A 94 15.49 -8.36 -23.36
N ASP A 95 16.75 -8.16 -23.75
CA ASP A 95 17.70 -7.33 -23.03
C ASP A 95 17.80 -5.95 -23.68
N LEU A 96 17.30 -4.90 -23.01
CA LEU A 96 17.39 -3.52 -23.46
C LEU A 96 18.37 -2.74 -22.58
N ASN A 97 19.53 -2.45 -23.16
CA ASN A 97 20.61 -1.69 -22.50
C ASN A 97 20.57 -0.19 -22.81
N SER A 98 19.82 0.21 -23.83
CA SER A 98 19.62 1.61 -24.23
C SER A 98 18.51 2.25 -23.41
N ASP A 99 18.45 3.58 -23.42
CA ASP A 99 17.51 4.30 -22.58
C ASP A 99 16.10 4.30 -23.15
N ILE A 100 15.10 4.23 -22.26
CA ILE A 100 13.71 4.59 -22.60
C ILE A 100 13.46 6.00 -22.08
N VAL A 101 12.95 6.88 -22.94
CA VAL A 101 12.57 8.25 -22.58
C VAL A 101 11.08 8.45 -22.81
N LEU A 102 10.34 8.79 -21.75
CA LEU A 102 8.91 9.05 -21.81
C LEU A 102 8.62 10.55 -21.98
N GLN A 103 8.13 10.96 -23.16
CA GLN A 103 7.80 12.36 -23.49
C GLN A 103 6.30 12.64 -23.48
N ALA A 104 5.47 11.66 -23.83
CA ALA A 104 4.02 11.75 -23.77
C ALA A 104 3.42 10.42 -23.30
N ASP A 105 2.10 10.42 -23.06
CA ASP A 105 1.39 9.23 -22.58
C ASP A 105 1.57 8.08 -23.57
N SER A 106 2.15 6.96 -23.13
CA SER A 106 2.61 5.90 -24.03
C SER A 106 2.38 4.51 -23.43
N ALA A 107 2.62 3.47 -24.21
CA ALA A 107 2.44 2.08 -23.78
C ALA A 107 3.65 1.18 -24.06
N ILE A 108 3.88 0.22 -23.18
CA ILE A 108 4.69 -0.97 -23.44
C ILE A 108 3.78 -2.19 -23.27
N LYS A 109 3.70 -3.00 -24.32
CA LYS A 109 2.79 -4.14 -24.40
C LYS A 109 3.58 -5.44 -24.37
N PHE A 110 3.12 -6.42 -23.62
CA PHE A 110 3.79 -7.70 -23.46
C PHE A 110 2.95 -8.86 -23.99
N ASN A 111 3.56 -9.69 -24.83
CA ASN A 111 2.91 -10.87 -25.38
C ASN A 111 3.47 -12.17 -24.77
N SER A 112 2.57 -13.12 -24.58
CA SER A 112 2.86 -14.51 -24.22
C SER A 112 3.79 -14.70 -23.02
N GLY A 113 3.72 -13.84 -22.01
CA GLY A 113 4.54 -13.93 -20.80
C GLY A 113 5.98 -13.46 -20.98
N SER A 114 6.29 -12.72 -22.05
CA SER A 114 7.66 -12.26 -22.34
C SER A 114 8.19 -11.29 -21.29
N THR A 115 9.50 -11.27 -21.13
CA THR A 115 10.21 -10.43 -20.16
C THR A 115 11.07 -9.41 -20.89
N LEU A 116 10.94 -8.13 -20.53
CA LEU A 116 11.88 -7.07 -20.88
C LEU A 116 12.80 -6.82 -19.68
N LYS A 117 14.09 -7.11 -19.83
CA LYS A 117 15.15 -6.72 -18.90
C LYS A 117 15.67 -5.36 -19.32
N TYR A 118 15.32 -4.34 -18.54
CA TYR A 118 15.72 -2.96 -18.80
C TYR A 118 16.90 -2.59 -17.90
N SER A 119 18.03 -2.28 -18.51
CA SER A 119 19.28 -1.91 -17.81
C SER A 119 19.77 -0.49 -18.14
N GLY A 120 19.03 0.24 -18.98
CA GLY A 120 19.26 1.67 -19.21
C GLY A 120 19.11 2.52 -17.95
N THR A 121 19.23 3.84 -18.12
CA THR A 121 19.07 4.79 -17.03
C THR A 121 17.67 4.73 -16.41
N ALA A 122 17.54 5.16 -15.16
CA ALA A 122 16.27 5.08 -14.44
C ALA A 122 15.13 5.79 -15.21
N LEU A 123 14.15 5.02 -15.69
CA LEU A 123 13.02 5.54 -16.46
C LEU A 123 12.16 6.47 -15.60
N ALA A 124 12.17 7.76 -15.93
CA ALA A 124 11.32 8.77 -15.29
C ALA A 124 9.91 8.73 -15.88
N VAL A 125 8.93 8.31 -15.08
CA VAL A 125 7.51 8.29 -15.47
C VAL A 125 6.89 9.62 -15.04
N GLY A 126 7.13 10.64 -15.87
CA GLY A 126 6.56 11.99 -15.75
C GLY A 126 5.19 12.20 -16.42
N LYS A 127 4.73 11.16 -17.12
CA LYS A 127 3.50 11.07 -17.91
C LYS A 127 2.79 9.76 -17.59
N ALA A 128 1.67 9.47 -18.24
CA ALA A 128 1.06 8.15 -18.12
C ALA A 128 1.88 7.12 -18.91
N LEU A 129 2.31 6.04 -18.25
CA LEU A 129 2.88 4.87 -18.88
C LEU A 129 1.97 3.67 -18.63
N THR A 130 1.47 3.08 -19.71
CA THR A 130 0.68 1.86 -19.66
C THR A 130 1.57 0.65 -19.89
N LEU A 131 1.56 -0.29 -18.95
CA LEU A 131 2.17 -1.61 -19.09
C LEU A 131 1.04 -2.64 -19.12
N GLU A 132 0.85 -3.28 -20.27
CA GLU A 132 -0.31 -4.15 -20.50
C GLU A 132 0.05 -5.47 -21.20
N GLY A 133 -0.84 -6.44 -21.07
CA GLY A 133 -0.74 -7.74 -21.75
C GLY A 133 -0.42 -8.84 -20.76
N SER A 134 0.51 -9.72 -21.12
CA SER A 134 1.00 -10.81 -20.26
C SER A 134 2.51 -10.86 -20.33
N GLY A 135 3.19 -10.51 -19.25
CA GLY A 135 4.65 -10.47 -19.22
C GLY A 135 5.24 -9.71 -18.05
N GLN A 136 6.53 -9.43 -18.13
CA GLN A 136 7.32 -8.85 -17.05
C GLN A 136 8.23 -7.72 -17.54
N MET A 137 8.32 -6.65 -16.77
CA MET A 137 9.37 -5.64 -16.91
C MET A 137 10.30 -5.71 -15.71
N GLN A 138 11.54 -6.13 -15.95
CA GLN A 138 12.59 -6.27 -14.94
C GLN A 138 13.56 -5.09 -15.06
N ASN A 139 13.37 -4.08 -14.21
CA ASN A 139 14.21 -2.89 -14.23
C ASN A 139 15.42 -3.08 -13.30
N THR A 140 16.63 -2.86 -13.82
CA THR A 140 17.85 -2.82 -13.01
C THR A 140 17.84 -1.61 -12.08
N ASN A 141 17.46 -0.45 -12.62
CA ASN A 141 17.24 0.78 -11.87
C ASN A 141 15.75 0.96 -11.61
N SER A 142 15.35 1.38 -10.41
CA SER A 142 13.92 1.57 -10.13
C SER A 142 13.29 2.58 -11.09
N LEU A 143 12.17 2.18 -11.70
CA LEU A 143 11.29 3.07 -12.45
C LEU A 143 10.80 4.16 -11.49
N ASN A 144 11.00 5.42 -11.87
CA ASN A 144 10.74 6.56 -11.00
C ASN A 144 9.43 7.25 -11.38
N LEU A 145 8.38 7.03 -10.61
CA LEU A 145 7.12 7.76 -10.73
C LEU A 145 7.33 9.19 -10.24
N SER A 146 7.39 10.12 -11.19
CA SER A 146 7.89 11.48 -10.97
C SER A 146 6.90 12.52 -11.47
N GLY A 147 6.83 13.66 -10.80
CA GLY A 147 5.94 14.77 -11.16
C GLY A 147 4.44 14.49 -11.00
N ALA A 148 3.65 15.57 -10.97
CA ALA A 148 2.21 15.51 -10.68
C ALA A 148 1.41 14.63 -11.67
N ASN A 149 1.85 14.56 -12.93
CA ASN A 149 1.18 13.80 -13.99
C ASN A 149 1.75 12.38 -14.17
N GLY A 150 2.79 12.00 -13.41
CA GLY A 150 3.34 10.66 -13.47
C GLY A 150 2.28 9.64 -13.06
N LYS A 151 1.98 8.69 -13.94
CA LYS A 151 0.99 7.63 -13.70
C LYS A 151 1.44 6.30 -14.30
N LEU A 152 1.25 5.21 -13.56
CA LEU A 152 1.40 3.85 -14.08
C LEU A 152 0.03 3.20 -14.24
N ASN A 153 -0.30 2.76 -15.45
CA ASN A 153 -1.47 1.91 -15.68
C ASN A 153 -0.98 0.48 -15.90
N LEU A 154 -1.36 -0.45 -15.04
CA LEU A 154 -0.91 -1.85 -15.07
C LEU A 154 -2.10 -2.77 -15.36
N SER A 155 -1.92 -3.68 -16.31
CA SER A 155 -2.95 -4.65 -16.69
C SER A 155 -2.34 -6.00 -17.05
N GLY A 156 -2.33 -6.93 -16.11
CA GLY A 156 -1.90 -8.32 -16.32
C GLY A 156 -0.39 -8.53 -16.33
N ILE A 157 0.37 -7.61 -15.74
CA ILE A 157 1.84 -7.60 -15.81
C ILE A 157 2.50 -7.86 -14.46
N SER A 158 3.79 -8.21 -14.49
CA SER A 158 4.71 -8.08 -13.35
C SER A 158 5.72 -6.97 -13.62
N LEU A 159 5.92 -6.08 -12.64
CA LEU A 159 6.85 -4.96 -12.72
C LEU A 159 7.82 -5.01 -11.54
N ALA A 160 9.11 -4.98 -11.81
CA ALA A 160 10.14 -4.90 -10.78
C ALA A 160 10.54 -3.45 -10.53
N ASN A 161 10.86 -3.14 -9.26
CA ASN A 161 11.52 -1.92 -8.82
C ASN A 161 10.82 -0.62 -9.26
N VAL A 162 9.87 -0.15 -8.44
CA VAL A 162 9.21 1.14 -8.61
C VAL A 162 9.52 2.03 -7.41
N LYS A 163 9.77 3.32 -7.65
CA LYS A 163 9.88 4.31 -6.59
C LYS A 163 9.09 5.57 -6.91
N THR A 164 8.79 6.37 -5.89
CA THR A 164 8.25 7.72 -6.06
C THR A 164 9.26 8.77 -5.62
N SER A 165 9.40 9.84 -6.40
CA SER A 165 10.28 10.97 -6.07
C SER A 165 9.55 12.31 -5.96
N ALA A 166 8.25 12.33 -6.23
CA ALA A 166 7.38 13.50 -6.08
C ALA A 166 5.92 13.04 -5.92
N GLY A 167 5.04 13.98 -5.54
CA GLY A 167 3.60 13.77 -5.65
C GLY A 167 3.22 13.46 -7.10
N ASN A 168 2.33 12.49 -7.29
CA ASN A 168 2.06 11.87 -8.58
C ASN A 168 0.56 11.52 -8.75
N SER A 169 0.19 11.07 -9.95
CA SER A 169 -1.16 10.62 -10.30
C SER A 169 -1.41 9.14 -10.02
N GLY A 170 -0.40 8.43 -9.51
CA GLY A 170 -0.57 7.12 -8.89
C GLY A 170 -0.53 5.92 -9.82
N LEU A 171 -1.12 4.82 -9.34
CA LEU A 171 -1.25 3.55 -10.05
C LEU A 171 -2.73 3.29 -10.39
N SER A 172 -3.01 2.83 -11.60
CA SER A 172 -4.29 2.23 -12.01
C SER A 172 -4.08 0.76 -12.32
N ILE A 173 -4.86 -0.12 -11.70
CA ILE A 173 -4.79 -1.57 -11.89
C ILE A 173 -6.11 -2.03 -12.53
N ASP A 174 -6.07 -2.24 -13.85
CA ASP A 174 -7.26 -2.61 -14.63
C ASP A 174 -7.42 -4.14 -14.70
N ASN A 175 -6.30 -4.84 -14.66
CA ASN A 175 -6.25 -6.27 -14.44
C ASN A 175 -5.17 -6.60 -13.42
N SER A 176 -5.37 -7.69 -12.67
CA SER A 176 -4.49 -8.05 -11.55
C SER A 176 -3.03 -8.06 -11.99
N SER A 177 -2.19 -7.37 -11.22
CA SER A 177 -0.80 -7.08 -11.58
C SER A 177 0.08 -7.14 -10.33
N THR A 178 1.38 -7.36 -10.54
CA THR A 178 2.37 -7.41 -9.45
C THR A 178 3.36 -6.28 -9.58
N VAL A 179 3.66 -5.60 -8.48
CA VAL A 179 4.85 -4.73 -8.35
C VAL A 179 5.74 -5.33 -7.26
N THR A 180 6.85 -5.94 -7.67
CA THR A 180 7.67 -6.76 -6.75
C THR A 180 8.25 -5.94 -5.61
N ASP A 181 8.75 -4.74 -5.91
CA ASP A 181 9.34 -3.81 -4.95
C ASP A 181 8.84 -2.40 -5.24
N PHE A 182 7.98 -1.87 -4.38
CA PHE A 182 7.46 -0.51 -4.50
C PHE A 182 7.85 0.36 -3.31
N SER A 183 8.77 1.30 -3.51
CA SER A 183 9.20 2.26 -2.48
C SER A 183 8.47 3.59 -2.61
N VAL A 184 7.71 3.98 -1.58
CA VAL A 184 6.80 5.12 -1.62
C VAL A 184 7.24 6.19 -0.63
N SER A 185 7.64 7.36 -1.14
CA SER A 185 8.09 8.51 -0.33
C SER A 185 7.22 9.75 -0.50
N ASN A 186 6.16 9.67 -1.31
CA ASN A 186 5.21 10.75 -1.56
C ASN A 186 3.77 10.22 -1.60
N LEU A 187 2.80 11.14 -1.55
CA LEU A 187 1.40 10.79 -1.77
C LEU A 187 1.23 10.16 -3.16
N THR A 188 0.72 8.93 -3.15
CA THR A 188 0.58 8.07 -4.32
C THR A 188 -0.80 7.44 -4.31
N PRO A 189 -1.73 7.97 -5.11
CA PRO A 189 -3.02 7.35 -5.36
C PRO A 189 -2.87 5.92 -5.89
N VAL A 190 -3.71 5.00 -5.44
CA VAL A 190 -3.79 3.64 -6.00
C VAL A 190 -5.26 3.30 -6.23
N SER A 191 -5.60 3.06 -7.49
CA SER A 191 -6.93 2.64 -7.93
C SER A 191 -6.86 1.22 -8.46
N ILE A 192 -7.40 0.27 -7.70
CA ILE A 192 -7.49 -1.13 -8.08
C ILE A 192 -8.93 -1.42 -8.50
N SER A 193 -9.12 -1.88 -9.73
CA SER A 193 -10.43 -2.23 -10.25
C SER A 193 -11.11 -3.31 -9.39
N SER A 194 -12.44 -3.27 -9.32
CA SER A 194 -13.21 -4.22 -8.53
C SER A 194 -12.90 -5.67 -8.92
N GLY A 195 -12.68 -6.53 -7.93
CA GLY A 195 -12.29 -7.93 -8.13
C GLY A 195 -10.88 -8.14 -8.67
N LYS A 196 -10.05 -7.09 -8.75
CA LYS A 196 -8.63 -7.16 -9.13
C LYS A 196 -7.72 -6.95 -7.93
N ASN A 197 -6.46 -7.34 -8.10
CA ASN A 197 -5.44 -7.29 -7.05
C ASN A 197 -4.18 -6.55 -7.52
N LEU A 198 -3.57 -5.81 -6.60
CA LEU A 198 -2.16 -5.41 -6.69
C LEU A 198 -1.35 -6.25 -5.71
N SER A 199 -0.50 -7.14 -6.20
CA SER A 199 0.39 -7.99 -5.39
C SER A 199 1.85 -7.53 -5.42
N GLY A 200 2.69 -8.14 -4.59
CA GLY A 200 4.12 -7.87 -4.46
C GLY A 200 4.46 -7.26 -3.10
N SER A 201 5.39 -6.32 -3.05
CA SER A 201 5.78 -5.66 -1.79
C SER A 201 5.77 -4.14 -1.90
N ILE A 202 5.37 -3.47 -0.82
CA ILE A 202 5.31 -2.02 -0.70
C ILE A 202 6.01 -1.59 0.58
N THR A 203 6.99 -0.69 0.45
CA THR A 203 7.54 0.05 1.59
C THR A 203 7.01 1.48 1.54
N ILE A 204 6.24 1.88 2.56
CA ILE A 204 5.74 3.24 2.71
C ILE A 204 6.67 3.99 3.67
N ASN A 205 7.62 4.74 3.10
CA ASN A 205 8.63 5.47 3.84
C ASN A 205 8.01 6.65 4.61
N ALA A 206 8.78 7.22 5.54
CA ALA A 206 8.45 8.46 6.21
C ALA A 206 8.05 9.57 5.22
N GLY A 207 6.88 10.18 5.44
CA GLY A 207 6.30 11.19 4.54
C GLY A 207 5.61 10.62 3.29
N GLY A 208 5.76 9.32 3.01
CA GLY A 208 5.05 8.61 1.96
C GLY A 208 3.61 8.29 2.33
N THR A 209 2.75 8.18 1.32
CA THR A 209 1.35 7.76 1.52
C THR A 209 0.87 6.93 0.35
N ILE A 210 0.37 5.73 0.62
CA ILE A 210 -0.50 5.00 -0.32
C ILE A 210 -1.95 5.40 -0.03
N GLN A 211 -2.66 5.88 -1.06
CA GLN A 211 -4.06 6.27 -0.94
C GLN A 211 -4.96 5.37 -1.80
N LEU A 212 -5.69 4.46 -1.17
CA LEU A 212 -6.64 3.57 -1.83
C LEU A 212 -7.92 4.33 -2.23
N ASN A 213 -8.18 4.40 -3.54
CA ASN A 213 -9.27 5.18 -4.13
C ASN A 213 -10.34 4.33 -4.83
N ALA A 214 -10.21 3.00 -4.80
CA ALA A 214 -11.14 2.08 -5.45
C ALA A 214 -11.35 0.82 -4.60
N THR A 215 -12.30 -0.02 -5.00
CA THR A 215 -12.77 -1.16 -4.19
C THR A 215 -11.99 -2.45 -4.37
N GLY A 216 -10.98 -2.49 -5.24
CA GLY A 216 -10.13 -3.66 -5.41
C GLY A 216 -9.26 -3.95 -4.19
N THR A 217 -8.47 -5.02 -4.28
CA THR A 217 -7.69 -5.54 -3.16
C THR A 217 -6.23 -5.16 -3.28
N LEU A 218 -5.69 -4.53 -2.22
CA LEU A 218 -4.25 -4.41 -2.03
C LEU A 218 -3.73 -5.73 -1.45
N ALA A 219 -3.22 -6.60 -2.32
CA ALA A 219 -2.69 -7.92 -1.95
C ALA A 219 -1.17 -7.91 -1.70
N ALA A 220 -0.52 -6.75 -1.84
CA ALA A 220 0.89 -6.59 -1.61
C ALA A 220 1.19 -6.48 -0.11
N ASP A 221 2.24 -7.15 0.34
CA ASP A 221 2.76 -7.00 1.69
C ASP A 221 3.24 -5.56 1.87
N SER A 222 2.77 -4.91 2.93
CA SER A 222 2.92 -3.48 3.14
C SER A 222 3.70 -3.22 4.43
N SER A 223 4.92 -2.71 4.30
CA SER A 223 5.73 -2.23 5.41
C SER A 223 5.55 -0.73 5.59
N LEU A 224 4.90 -0.32 6.67
CA LEU A 224 4.73 1.07 7.05
C LEU A 224 5.99 1.51 7.83
N ALA A 225 6.95 2.09 7.12
CA ALA A 225 8.25 2.53 7.62
C ALA A 225 8.25 4.04 7.94
N GLY A 226 7.25 4.48 8.70
CA GLY A 226 7.02 5.89 9.02
C GLY A 226 5.97 6.57 8.13
N GLY A 227 5.41 5.84 7.18
CA GLY A 227 4.45 6.33 6.21
C GLY A 227 2.98 6.21 6.63
N THR A 228 2.08 6.49 5.69
CA THR A 228 0.63 6.40 5.89
C THR A 228 -0.03 5.47 4.88
N LEU A 229 -0.90 4.59 5.38
CA LEU A 229 -1.91 3.91 4.56
C LEU A 229 -3.24 4.65 4.68
N LYS A 230 -3.69 5.26 3.58
CA LYS A 230 -4.92 6.03 3.51
C LYS A 230 -5.99 5.33 2.70
N VAL A 231 -7.22 5.35 3.19
CA VAL A 231 -8.37 4.65 2.61
C VAL A 231 -9.49 5.66 2.35
N ASN A 232 -9.63 6.06 1.09
CA ASN A 232 -10.67 7.00 0.64
C ASN A 232 -11.89 6.30 0.05
N GLN A 233 -11.71 5.04 -0.38
CA GLN A 233 -12.78 4.16 -0.81
C GLN A 233 -12.70 2.88 -0.01
N SER A 234 -13.84 2.25 0.31
CA SER A 234 -13.80 0.95 0.99
C SER A 234 -13.04 -0.07 0.15
N SER A 235 -12.08 -0.76 0.77
CA SER A 235 -11.14 -1.66 0.09
C SER A 235 -10.73 -2.81 1.01
N THR A 236 -10.14 -3.85 0.42
CA THR A 236 -9.50 -4.94 1.17
C THR A 236 -7.99 -4.81 1.09
N VAL A 237 -7.32 -5.01 2.22
CA VAL A 237 -5.87 -5.19 2.30
C VAL A 237 -5.64 -6.63 2.73
N SER A 238 -5.15 -7.47 1.81
CA SER A 238 -4.96 -8.91 2.05
C SER A 238 -3.50 -9.32 2.18
N GLY A 239 -2.56 -8.46 1.80
CA GLY A 239 -1.15 -8.65 2.15
C GLY A 239 -0.90 -8.34 3.61
N GLU A 240 0.21 -8.85 4.16
CA GLU A 240 0.61 -8.57 5.53
C GLU A 240 0.85 -7.05 5.71
N VAL A 241 0.47 -6.51 6.87
CA VAL A 241 0.77 -5.12 7.23
C VAL A 241 1.71 -5.09 8.42
N SER A 242 2.97 -4.73 8.17
CA SER A 242 4.00 -4.61 9.20
C SER A 242 4.24 -3.15 9.57
N ILE A 243 4.35 -2.87 10.87
CA ILE A 243 4.75 -1.56 11.39
C ILE A 243 6.28 -1.57 11.59
N ALA A 244 6.99 -0.81 10.76
CA ALA A 244 8.45 -0.73 10.72
C ALA A 244 8.99 0.67 11.09
N GLY A 245 8.10 1.56 11.52
CA GLY A 245 8.37 2.92 11.98
C GLY A 245 7.09 3.57 12.50
N ASN A 246 7.19 4.74 13.11
CA ASN A 246 6.01 5.47 13.62
C ASN A 246 5.08 5.86 12.47
N SER A 247 3.94 5.19 12.35
CA SER A 247 3.15 5.17 11.12
C SER A 247 1.69 5.48 11.38
N SER A 248 0.94 5.69 10.29
CA SER A 248 -0.48 6.02 10.38
C SER A 248 -1.36 5.18 9.45
N ILE A 249 -2.58 4.92 9.91
CA ILE A 249 -3.69 4.43 9.08
C ILE A 249 -4.82 5.47 9.14
N ASP A 250 -5.24 5.94 7.97
CA ASP A 250 -6.34 6.91 7.80
C ASP A 250 -7.48 6.23 7.03
N VAL A 251 -8.66 6.18 7.62
CA VAL A 251 -9.87 5.67 6.97
C VAL A 251 -10.93 6.75 6.96
N THR A 252 -11.34 7.14 5.76
CA THR A 252 -12.35 8.20 5.56
C THR A 252 -13.72 7.77 6.09
N GLY A 253 -14.49 8.74 6.60
CA GLY A 253 -15.84 8.54 7.13
C GLY A 253 -16.77 7.78 6.20
N GLY A 254 -17.50 6.81 6.76
CA GLY A 254 -18.39 5.93 6.00
C GLY A 254 -17.68 4.93 5.07
N ARG A 255 -16.34 4.82 5.14
CA ARG A 255 -15.55 3.79 4.45
C ARG A 255 -15.07 2.74 5.42
N THR A 256 -14.77 1.57 4.87
CA THR A 256 -14.24 0.43 5.63
C THR A 256 -12.99 -0.10 4.94
N VAL A 257 -11.94 -0.31 5.72
CA VAL A 257 -10.81 -1.16 5.31
C VAL A 257 -10.93 -2.50 6.01
N ILE A 258 -10.74 -3.59 5.26
CA ILE A 258 -10.69 -4.94 5.81
C ILE A 258 -9.25 -5.44 5.69
N PHE A 259 -8.60 -5.70 6.82
CA PHE A 259 -7.28 -6.31 6.88
C PHE A 259 -7.42 -7.82 7.00
N SER A 260 -7.34 -8.53 5.87
CA SER A 260 -7.67 -9.97 5.81
C SER A 260 -6.64 -10.87 6.47
N ASP A 261 -5.39 -10.41 6.65
CA ASP A 261 -4.37 -11.14 7.41
C ASP A 261 -4.75 -11.29 8.90
N GLY A 262 -5.62 -10.41 9.40
CA GLY A 262 -6.23 -10.53 10.73
C GLY A 262 -5.36 -10.07 11.89
N VAL A 263 -4.12 -9.65 11.64
CA VAL A 263 -3.25 -9.11 12.69
C VAL A 263 -2.43 -7.92 12.18
N ILE A 264 -2.26 -6.91 13.04
CA ILE A 264 -1.27 -5.85 12.88
C ILE A 264 -0.54 -5.70 14.20
N ASN A 265 0.72 -6.14 14.23
CA ASN A 265 1.59 -5.96 15.40
C ASN A 265 2.19 -4.55 15.39
N THR A 266 2.01 -3.82 16.49
CA THR A 266 2.56 -2.45 16.63
C THR A 266 4.08 -2.43 16.83
N GLN A 267 4.68 -3.54 17.28
CA GLN A 267 6.09 -3.60 17.66
C GLN A 267 6.41 -2.50 18.69
N ASN A 268 7.65 -2.00 18.70
CA ASN A 268 8.06 -0.89 19.56
C ASN A 268 7.69 0.49 19.00
N TYR A 269 6.82 0.57 17.98
CA TYR A 269 6.50 1.80 17.27
C TYR A 269 5.14 2.38 17.69
N GLU A 270 4.96 3.65 17.34
CA GLU A 270 3.65 4.29 17.38
C GLU A 270 2.84 3.94 16.13
N LEU A 271 1.64 3.41 16.32
CA LEU A 271 0.62 3.32 15.27
C LEU A 271 -0.48 4.34 15.58
N THR A 272 -0.64 5.32 14.68
CA THR A 272 -1.70 6.32 14.77
C THR A 272 -2.87 5.96 13.86
N LEU A 273 -4.07 5.90 14.43
CA LEU A 273 -5.31 5.73 13.69
C LEU A 273 -6.06 7.06 13.60
N ASN A 274 -6.09 7.65 12.41
CA ASN A 274 -6.84 8.86 12.09
C ASN A 274 -8.18 8.52 11.40
N ASN A 275 -8.79 7.37 11.74
CA ASN A 275 -9.99 6.89 11.07
C ASN A 275 -11.25 7.63 11.53
N SER A 276 -12.04 8.13 10.58
CA SER A 276 -13.45 8.47 10.79
C SER A 276 -14.39 7.38 10.25
N GLY A 277 -13.85 6.42 9.48
CA GLY A 277 -14.51 5.19 9.05
C GLY A 277 -14.15 3.98 9.94
N THR A 278 -14.23 2.79 9.35
CA THR A 278 -14.06 1.52 10.06
C THR A 278 -12.76 0.81 9.67
N VAL A 279 -11.96 0.43 10.67
CA VAL A 279 -10.86 -0.53 10.56
C VAL A 279 -11.39 -1.89 10.99
N SER A 280 -11.50 -2.83 10.06
CA SER A 280 -12.12 -4.14 10.25
C SER A 280 -11.11 -5.26 10.00
N PHE A 281 -11.36 -6.39 10.64
CA PHE A 281 -10.65 -7.64 10.48
C PHE A 281 -11.66 -8.80 10.28
N PRO A 282 -11.21 -10.02 9.94
CA PRO A 282 -12.06 -11.21 9.98
C PRO A 282 -12.54 -11.54 11.40
N ASP A 283 -13.63 -12.28 11.52
CA ASP A 283 -14.13 -12.76 12.82
C ASP A 283 -13.08 -13.61 13.54
N ASN A 284 -12.97 -13.44 14.87
CA ASN A 284 -12.00 -14.12 15.74
C ASN A 284 -10.53 -13.86 15.40
N SER A 285 -10.24 -12.80 14.65
CA SER A 285 -8.87 -12.35 14.41
C SER A 285 -8.32 -11.60 15.63
N SER A 286 -7.00 -11.35 15.65
CA SER A 286 -6.35 -10.61 16.75
C SER A 286 -6.45 -9.10 16.60
N GLY A 287 -6.78 -8.60 15.41
CA GLY A 287 -6.87 -7.17 15.14
C GLY A 287 -5.53 -6.44 15.31
N ILE A 288 -5.55 -5.29 15.97
CA ILE A 288 -4.33 -4.54 16.29
C ILE A 288 -3.76 -5.04 17.61
N VAL A 289 -2.50 -5.50 17.61
CA VAL A 289 -1.85 -6.10 18.77
C VAL A 289 -0.72 -5.23 19.29
N LEU A 290 -0.83 -4.83 20.55
CA LEU A 290 0.23 -4.18 21.33
C LEU A 290 1.10 -5.27 21.96
N ASN A 291 2.15 -5.64 21.23
CA ASN A 291 3.02 -6.79 21.51
C ASN A 291 4.45 -6.38 21.96
N ASN A 292 4.65 -5.12 22.35
CA ASN A 292 5.92 -4.63 22.87
C ASN A 292 5.68 -3.56 23.96
N ALA A 293 6.57 -3.48 24.94
CA ALA A 293 6.45 -2.52 26.04
C ALA A 293 6.55 -1.05 25.60
N ASP A 294 7.25 -0.77 24.50
CA ASP A 294 7.42 0.58 23.95
C ASP A 294 6.39 0.93 22.85
N GLY A 295 5.55 -0.03 22.47
CA GLY A 295 4.48 0.14 21.50
C GLY A 295 3.42 1.12 21.98
N LEU A 296 2.88 1.93 21.06
CA LEU A 296 1.84 2.90 21.35
C LEU A 296 0.78 2.89 20.25
N LEU A 297 -0.48 2.68 20.65
CA LEU A 297 -1.63 2.85 19.77
C LEU A 297 -2.30 4.19 20.06
N LYS A 298 -2.30 5.11 19.09
CA LYS A 298 -3.02 6.39 19.19
C LYS A 298 -4.33 6.36 18.41
N LEU A 299 -5.43 6.54 19.11
CA LEU A 299 -6.76 6.73 18.53
C LEU A 299 -7.02 8.25 18.38
N GLN A 300 -6.70 8.77 17.19
CA GLN A 300 -6.88 10.19 16.83
C GLN A 300 -8.18 10.46 16.07
N GLY A 301 -8.79 9.41 15.53
CA GLY A 301 -10.03 9.48 14.75
C GLY A 301 -11.30 9.19 15.55
N THR A 302 -12.45 9.49 14.96
CA THR A 302 -13.78 9.27 15.57
C THR A 302 -14.48 7.99 15.10
N GLY A 303 -13.79 7.18 14.32
CA GLY A 303 -14.33 5.99 13.69
C GLY A 303 -14.34 4.77 14.61
N THR A 304 -14.44 3.60 13.99
CA THR A 304 -14.46 2.30 14.66
C THR A 304 -13.21 1.50 14.33
N VAL A 305 -12.60 0.91 15.35
CA VAL A 305 -11.62 -0.16 15.23
C VAL A 305 -12.27 -1.42 15.78
N GLN A 306 -12.30 -2.49 14.99
CA GLN A 306 -13.05 -3.68 15.38
C GLN A 306 -12.43 -4.40 16.58
N GLU A 307 -11.13 -4.68 16.51
CA GLU A 307 -10.44 -5.54 17.50
C GLU A 307 -9.08 -4.93 17.84
N VAL A 308 -8.80 -4.84 19.15
CA VAL A 308 -7.51 -4.43 19.70
C VAL A 308 -7.13 -5.36 20.85
N GLN A 309 -5.89 -5.85 20.86
CA GLN A 309 -5.37 -6.69 21.93
C GLN A 309 -4.09 -6.11 22.53
N VAL A 310 -3.97 -6.17 23.85
CA VAL A 310 -2.75 -5.83 24.59
C VAL A 310 -2.17 -7.11 25.17
N THR A 311 -1.01 -7.51 24.63
CA THR A 311 -0.36 -8.79 24.96
C THR A 311 1.00 -8.61 25.62
N THR A 312 1.53 -7.39 25.65
CA THR A 312 2.75 -7.03 26.39
C THR A 312 2.52 -5.79 27.24
N ALA A 313 2.91 -5.86 28.52
CA ALA A 313 2.72 -4.75 29.46
C ALA A 313 3.50 -3.52 29.00
N SER A 314 2.84 -2.37 29.03
CA SER A 314 3.39 -1.12 28.51
C SER A 314 4.30 -0.42 29.53
N ASN A 315 5.36 0.21 29.04
CA ASN A 315 6.13 1.18 29.81
C ASN A 315 5.28 2.43 30.10
N ALA A 316 5.69 3.24 31.09
CA ALA A 316 4.97 4.46 31.44
C ALA A 316 4.81 5.39 30.22
N GLY A 317 3.59 5.87 29.98
CA GLY A 317 3.28 6.72 28.82
C GLY A 317 3.20 5.99 27.48
N LYS A 318 3.16 4.66 27.49
CA LYS A 318 2.91 3.78 26.33
C LYS A 318 1.54 3.11 26.46
N GLY A 319 1.26 2.11 25.62
CA GLY A 319 -0.04 1.42 25.63
C GLY A 319 -1.02 2.09 24.68
N ILE A 320 -2.18 2.51 25.19
CA ILE A 320 -3.24 3.08 24.36
C ILE A 320 -3.50 4.54 24.75
N GLU A 321 -3.54 5.42 23.76
CA GLU A 321 -3.86 6.84 23.93
C GLU A 321 -5.08 7.20 23.05
N VAL A 322 -6.10 7.79 23.67
CA VAL A 322 -7.37 8.15 23.02
C VAL A 322 -7.52 9.66 23.02
N ASN A 323 -7.31 10.27 21.85
CA ASN A 323 -7.28 11.72 21.66
C ASN A 323 -8.51 12.25 20.92
N ALA A 324 -9.30 11.38 20.31
CA ALA A 324 -10.63 11.67 19.80
C ALA A 324 -11.63 10.62 20.28
N SER A 325 -12.89 11.02 20.45
CA SER A 325 -13.94 10.08 20.84
C SER A 325 -14.23 9.12 19.69
N GLY A 326 -13.99 7.83 19.91
CA GLY A 326 -14.12 6.77 18.92
C GLY A 326 -14.57 5.47 19.56
N THR A 327 -14.66 4.41 18.75
CA THR A 327 -15.10 3.09 19.21
C THR A 327 -14.01 2.05 18.97
N VAL A 328 -13.72 1.25 19.99
CA VAL A 328 -13.04 -0.04 19.84
C VAL A 328 -14.07 -1.11 20.15
N SER A 329 -14.53 -1.86 19.16
CA SER A 329 -15.65 -2.79 19.34
C SER A 329 -15.32 -3.89 20.34
N SER A 330 -14.07 -4.36 20.35
CA SER A 330 -13.54 -5.33 21.31
C SER A 330 -12.10 -4.98 21.65
N LEU A 331 -11.87 -4.63 22.92
CA LEU A 331 -10.55 -4.37 23.50
C LEU A 331 -10.22 -5.48 24.51
N ILE A 332 -9.20 -6.29 24.23
CA ILE A 332 -8.77 -7.37 25.12
C ILE A 332 -7.43 -7.02 25.77
N MET A 333 -7.37 -7.07 27.09
CA MET A 333 -6.18 -6.74 27.88
C MET A 333 -5.72 -7.99 28.62
N SER A 334 -4.76 -8.72 28.04
CA SER A 334 -4.21 -9.95 28.61
C SER A 334 -3.05 -9.70 29.60
N VAL A 335 -2.67 -8.43 29.77
CA VAL A 335 -1.54 -7.97 30.58
C VAL A 335 -1.89 -6.65 31.26
N ASP A 336 -1.00 -6.19 32.15
CA ASP A 336 -1.11 -4.86 32.74
C ASP A 336 -1.08 -3.79 31.64
N THR A 337 -2.13 -2.98 31.60
CA THR A 337 -2.41 -2.06 30.49
C THR A 337 -2.57 -0.65 31.02
N GLU A 338 -1.88 0.30 30.40
CA GLU A 338 -2.14 1.72 30.57
C GLU A 338 -3.05 2.20 29.43
N LEU A 339 -4.15 2.85 29.81
CA LEU A 339 -5.09 3.47 28.87
C LEU A 339 -5.28 4.94 29.27
N ASN A 340 -4.81 5.83 28.39
CA ASN A 340 -4.94 7.26 28.55
C ASN A 340 -6.07 7.78 27.66
N ILE A 341 -7.16 8.25 28.26
CA ILE A 341 -8.25 8.90 27.53
C ILE A 341 -8.17 10.41 27.78
N ALA A 342 -7.96 11.18 26.72
CA ALA A 342 -7.83 12.63 26.81
C ALA A 342 -9.10 13.28 27.38
N SER A 343 -8.92 14.41 28.07
CA SER A 343 -10.01 15.14 28.72
C SER A 343 -11.15 15.46 27.75
N GLY A 344 -12.38 15.15 28.17
CA GLY A 344 -13.59 15.36 27.37
C GLY A 344 -13.74 14.43 26.16
N LYS A 345 -12.90 13.38 26.05
CA LYS A 345 -13.04 12.31 25.07
C LYS A 345 -13.64 11.07 25.71
N THR A 346 -14.24 10.22 24.87
CA THR A 346 -14.85 8.97 25.27
C THR A 346 -14.35 7.84 24.40
N LEU A 347 -13.86 6.77 25.02
CA LEU A 347 -13.67 5.49 24.33
C LEU A 347 -14.92 4.64 24.52
N SER A 348 -15.59 4.28 23.43
CA SER A 348 -16.79 3.44 23.45
C SER A 348 -16.50 2.01 22.96
N GLY A 349 -17.45 1.09 23.20
CA GLY A 349 -17.42 -0.30 22.73
C GLY A 349 -17.40 -1.29 23.88
N SER A 350 -16.56 -2.31 23.79
CA SER A 350 -16.41 -3.34 24.84
C SER A 350 -14.95 -3.52 25.19
N ALA A 351 -14.68 -3.82 26.46
CA ALA A 351 -13.37 -4.08 27.01
C ALA A 351 -13.38 -5.30 27.92
N GLU A 352 -12.36 -6.14 27.85
CA GLU A 352 -12.15 -7.29 28.72
C GLU A 352 -10.75 -7.22 29.36
N LEU A 353 -10.70 -7.27 30.67
CA LEU A 353 -9.45 -7.39 31.43
C LEU A 353 -9.27 -8.83 31.91
N ALA A 354 -8.10 -9.41 31.65
CA ALA A 354 -7.76 -10.74 32.12
C ALA A 354 -7.55 -10.82 33.65
N GLU A 355 -7.64 -12.04 34.17
CA GLU A 355 -7.46 -12.34 35.59
C GLU A 355 -6.09 -11.87 36.10
N ASN A 356 -6.07 -11.34 37.33
CA ASN A 356 -4.85 -10.88 37.99
C ASN A 356 -4.06 -9.82 37.20
N LYS A 357 -4.69 -9.11 36.27
CA LYS A 357 -4.11 -7.98 35.52
C LYS A 357 -4.66 -6.66 35.99
N THR A 358 -3.94 -5.59 35.65
CA THR A 358 -4.29 -4.23 36.00
C THR A 358 -4.63 -3.42 34.76
N LEU A 359 -5.83 -2.83 34.73
CA LEU A 359 -6.14 -1.71 33.85
C LEU A 359 -5.93 -0.41 34.62
N LYS A 360 -4.90 0.34 34.22
CA LYS A 360 -4.61 1.66 34.79
C LYS A 360 -5.10 2.74 33.85
N LEU A 361 -6.07 3.53 34.32
CA LEU A 361 -6.60 4.68 33.58
C LEU A 361 -5.87 5.94 34.03
N THR A 362 -5.13 6.56 33.12
CA THR A 362 -4.24 7.70 33.42
C THR A 362 -4.73 9.03 32.85
N GLY A 363 -5.75 9.00 31.99
CA GLY A 363 -6.40 10.18 31.44
C GLY A 363 -7.71 10.53 32.15
N THR A 364 -8.11 11.81 32.06
CA THR A 364 -9.33 12.34 32.71
C THR A 364 -10.57 12.28 31.81
N GLY A 365 -10.50 11.57 30.68
CA GLY A 365 -11.63 11.30 29.82
C GLY A 365 -12.56 10.22 30.39
N THR A 366 -13.46 9.73 29.53
CA THR A 366 -14.48 8.75 29.90
C THR A 366 -14.20 7.39 29.28
N LEU A 367 -14.11 6.35 30.11
CA LEU A 367 -14.26 4.98 29.63
C LEU A 367 -15.76 4.71 29.43
N GLY A 368 -16.21 4.83 28.19
CA GLY A 368 -17.58 4.54 27.77
C GLY A 368 -17.81 3.09 27.35
N SER A 369 -16.76 2.28 27.27
CA SER A 369 -16.84 0.86 26.94
C SER A 369 -17.42 0.04 28.08
N ASP A 370 -18.27 -0.93 27.74
CA ASP A 370 -18.68 -1.98 28.69
C ASP A 370 -17.45 -2.79 29.09
N LEU A 371 -17.20 -2.92 30.40
CA LEU A 371 -16.00 -3.54 30.95
C LEU A 371 -16.33 -4.87 31.64
N SER A 372 -15.81 -5.96 31.07
CA SER A 372 -15.69 -7.25 31.74
C SER A 372 -14.43 -7.24 32.61
N LEU A 373 -14.63 -7.14 33.92
CA LEU A 373 -13.56 -6.98 34.91
C LEU A 373 -13.27 -8.32 35.60
N LYS A 374 -12.08 -8.88 35.37
CA LYS A 374 -11.56 -10.07 36.08
C LYS A 374 -10.32 -9.77 36.95
N GLY A 375 -9.92 -8.50 37.01
CA GLY A 375 -8.67 -8.05 37.61
C GLY A 375 -8.83 -6.76 38.39
N THR A 376 -7.83 -5.88 38.32
CA THR A 376 -7.80 -4.61 39.02
C THR A 376 -8.02 -3.44 38.06
N LEU A 377 -9.05 -2.63 38.30
CA LEU A 377 -9.22 -1.31 37.70
C LEU A 377 -8.60 -0.25 38.62
N VAL A 378 -7.67 0.57 38.11
CA VAL A 378 -7.03 1.66 38.87
C VAL A 378 -7.42 3.02 38.28
N ALA A 379 -8.10 3.84 39.08
CA ALA A 379 -8.40 5.23 38.77
C ALA A 379 -7.22 6.14 39.19
N ALA A 380 -6.15 6.17 38.39
CA ALA A 380 -4.92 6.91 38.74
C ALA A 380 -5.09 8.44 38.71
N VAL A 381 -6.20 8.92 38.13
CA VAL A 381 -6.63 10.31 38.09
C VAL A 381 -8.14 10.38 38.29
N ASN A 382 -8.72 11.59 38.33
CA ASN A 382 -10.16 11.76 38.30
C ASN A 382 -10.71 11.20 36.99
N LEU A 383 -11.55 10.18 37.12
CA LEU A 383 -11.98 9.35 36.02
C LEU A 383 -13.50 9.33 35.92
N ALA A 384 -14.00 9.20 34.68
CA ALA A 384 -15.38 8.86 34.42
C ALA A 384 -15.48 7.47 33.76
N VAL A 385 -16.39 6.63 34.24
CA VAL A 385 -16.75 5.37 33.60
C VAL A 385 -18.25 5.38 33.36
N SER A 386 -18.65 5.37 32.09
CA SER A 386 -20.06 5.38 31.68
C SER A 386 -20.51 4.11 30.99
N GLY A 387 -19.59 3.22 30.60
CA GLY A 387 -19.93 1.86 30.21
C GLY A 387 -20.28 1.01 31.43
N THR A 388 -21.04 -0.06 31.23
CA THR A 388 -21.37 -0.99 32.31
C THR A 388 -20.11 -1.66 32.84
N ILE A 389 -20.03 -1.96 34.13
CA ILE A 389 -18.99 -2.84 34.67
C ILE A 389 -19.65 -4.17 35.04
N ASN A 390 -19.17 -5.25 34.44
CA ASN A 390 -19.52 -6.62 34.76
C ASN A 390 -18.33 -7.31 35.42
N VAL A 391 -18.45 -7.65 36.69
CA VAL A 391 -17.41 -8.38 37.42
C VAL A 391 -17.51 -9.85 37.00
N ALA A 392 -16.52 -10.30 36.24
CA ALA A 392 -16.47 -11.64 35.64
C ALA A 392 -15.49 -12.60 36.36
N ASP A 393 -14.75 -12.10 37.35
CA ASP A 393 -14.00 -12.85 38.37
C ASP A 393 -13.79 -11.96 39.61
N ASN A 394 -13.25 -12.49 40.71
CA ASN A 394 -12.83 -11.72 41.89
C ASN A 394 -11.94 -10.55 41.47
N SER A 395 -12.45 -9.35 41.70
CA SER A 395 -11.88 -8.14 41.10
C SER A 395 -11.71 -7.02 42.12
N THR A 396 -10.86 -6.07 41.76
CA THR A 396 -10.62 -4.87 42.58
C THR A 396 -10.86 -3.61 41.76
N ILE A 397 -11.53 -2.63 42.37
CA ILE A 397 -11.49 -1.24 41.94
C ILE A 397 -10.64 -0.49 42.96
N SER A 398 -9.52 0.08 42.50
CA SER A 398 -8.61 0.87 43.33
C SER A 398 -8.75 2.35 42.99
N ILE A 399 -9.10 3.14 44.01
CA ILE A 399 -9.29 4.58 43.94
C ILE A 399 -8.29 5.23 44.90
N PRO A 400 -7.07 5.55 44.43
CA PRO A 400 -6.03 6.19 45.24
C PRO A 400 -6.47 7.50 45.91
N ALA A 401 -5.74 7.92 46.94
CA ALA A 401 -5.99 9.19 47.62
C ALA A 401 -6.01 10.37 46.63
N GLN A 402 -6.94 11.31 46.83
CA GLN A 402 -7.14 12.49 45.98
C GLN A 402 -7.59 12.21 44.54
N THR A 403 -8.05 10.98 44.24
CA THR A 403 -8.75 10.68 42.98
C THR A 403 -10.22 10.38 43.22
N THR A 404 -11.03 10.55 42.17
CA THR A 404 -12.46 10.24 42.18
C THR A 404 -12.82 9.36 41.00
N LEU A 405 -13.62 8.32 41.24
CA LEU A 405 -14.23 7.49 40.20
C LEU A 405 -15.72 7.86 40.03
N ASN A 406 -16.04 8.58 38.95
CA ASN A 406 -17.42 8.89 38.60
C ASN A 406 -18.00 7.75 37.74
N TYR A 407 -18.76 6.85 38.36
CA TYR A 407 -19.44 5.76 37.66
C TYR A 407 -20.89 6.13 37.30
N SER A 408 -21.24 6.00 36.03
CA SER A 408 -22.59 6.25 35.51
C SER A 408 -23.12 5.13 34.60
N GLY A 409 -22.42 4.00 34.51
CA GLY A 409 -22.76 2.85 33.68
C GLY A 409 -23.95 2.00 34.14
N GLY A 410 -24.84 2.52 34.97
CA GLY A 410 -25.98 1.78 35.49
C GLY A 410 -25.62 0.80 36.60
N ASN A 411 -26.26 -0.37 36.63
CA ASN A 411 -26.03 -1.35 37.69
C ASN A 411 -24.65 -2.02 37.52
N LEU A 412 -23.96 -2.20 38.64
CA LEU A 412 -22.74 -3.01 38.72
C LEU A 412 -23.15 -4.47 38.91
N THR A 413 -22.81 -5.34 37.95
CA THR A 413 -23.14 -6.77 38.02
C THR A 413 -21.97 -7.52 38.65
N ILE A 414 -22.23 -8.23 39.77
CA ILE A 414 -21.20 -8.91 40.58
C ILE A 414 -21.38 -10.45 40.63
N ASP A 415 -22.55 -10.95 40.22
CA ASP A 415 -22.92 -12.38 40.21
C ASP A 415 -22.43 -13.16 41.44
N ALA A 416 -21.58 -14.18 41.25
CA ALA A 416 -21.04 -15.03 42.31
C ALA A 416 -19.65 -14.59 42.81
N TYR A 417 -19.14 -13.47 42.31
CA TYR A 417 -17.77 -13.01 42.56
C TYR A 417 -17.69 -11.99 43.70
N THR A 418 -16.48 -11.73 44.15
CA THR A 418 -16.20 -10.65 45.11
C THR A 418 -15.66 -9.43 44.37
N LEU A 419 -16.29 -8.28 44.57
CA LEU A 419 -15.73 -7.00 44.21
C LEU A 419 -15.14 -6.32 45.45
N THR A 420 -13.85 -6.03 45.41
CA THR A 420 -13.19 -5.20 46.42
C THR A 420 -13.09 -3.77 45.90
N VAL A 421 -13.57 -2.80 46.67
CA VAL A 421 -13.28 -1.38 46.43
C VAL A 421 -12.24 -0.95 47.46
N SER A 422 -11.13 -0.39 47.01
CA SER A 422 -9.95 -0.08 47.84
C SER A 422 -9.41 1.32 47.57
N GLY A 423 -8.68 1.87 48.55
CA GLY A 423 -8.03 3.18 48.48
C GLY A 423 -8.77 4.27 49.26
N ASP A 424 -8.14 5.44 49.36
CA ASP A 424 -8.61 6.60 50.15
C ASP A 424 -9.33 7.66 49.30
N GLY A 425 -9.57 7.37 48.02
CA GLY A 425 -10.31 8.23 47.09
C GLY A 425 -11.83 8.15 47.26
N THR A 426 -12.56 8.80 46.35
CA THR A 426 -14.04 8.89 46.38
C THR A 426 -14.72 8.16 45.23
#